data_AF-A0AA39NBU8-F1
#
_entry.id   AF-A0AA39NBU8-F1
#
_cell.length_a   1.000
_cell.length_b   1.000
_cell.length_c   1.000
_cell.angle_alpha   90.00
_cell.angle_beta   90.00
_cell.angle_gamma   90.00
#
_symmetry.space_group_name_H-M   'P 1'
#
loop_
_entity.id
_entity.type
_entity.pdbx_description
1 polymer ?
#
loop_
_entity_poly.entity_id
_entity_poly.type
_entity_poly.pdbx_seq_one_letter_code
_entity_poly.pdbx_strand_id
1 'polypeptide(L)'
;MTTVHSPPLTRIRELLTIVLHSEPIPELINLSHVCSEFRYTAKYIIRMHIQKCLAPFIPPNRWKSFFHLLKTSRAAIAGSVALAVLSPDPRQWLPDNLNIVVPLGRSNQWSHFLLAAKFIELPTHDITSGKFSIVNTHINASIRRFKAPETIYCDPCHAHMHTSFENGNIVVIIESAQQSILLPILSSPTTAQMNFITHNQLFCPYPTLTVKKLALCSYQGNPNYQSTIPKLPTYRQFLNFELKNMHLLLGNASTVSEALEYFIGLFLTRAWDFNGASVMLA
;
A
#
# COMPACT_ATOMS: atom_id res chain seq x y z
N MET A 1 -19.71 49.24 -12.99
CA MET A 1 -19.50 48.04 -12.14
C MET A 1 -19.99 46.83 -12.90
N THR A 2 -19.13 46.19 -13.67
CA THR A 2 -19.43 44.96 -14.42
C THR A 2 -19.04 43.78 -13.54
N THR A 3 -20.04 43.07 -13.02
CA THR A 3 -19.84 41.80 -12.33
C THR A 3 -19.34 40.78 -13.36
N VAL A 4 -18.05 40.50 -13.32
CA VAL A 4 -17.45 39.42 -14.12
C VAL A 4 -18.00 38.10 -13.57
N HIS A 5 -19.07 37.61 -14.17
CA HIS A 5 -19.60 36.27 -13.93
C HIS A 5 -18.52 35.26 -14.34
N SER A 6 -17.77 34.73 -13.38
CA SER A 6 -16.88 33.60 -13.63
C SER A 6 -17.67 32.44 -14.25
N PRO A 7 -17.17 31.75 -15.27
CA PRO A 7 -17.99 30.92 -16.15
C PRO A 7 -18.47 29.61 -15.48
N PRO A 8 -19.47 28.93 -16.06
CA PRO A 8 -19.99 27.59 -15.69
C PRO A 8 -18.97 26.43 -15.69
N LEU A 9 -17.68 26.69 -15.92
CA LEU A 9 -16.61 25.70 -15.97
C LEU A 9 -16.42 24.93 -14.65
N THR A 10 -16.77 25.55 -13.51
CA THR A 10 -16.73 24.89 -12.20
C THR A 10 -17.70 23.71 -12.12
N ARG A 11 -18.92 23.86 -12.64
CA ARG A 11 -19.94 22.79 -12.62
C ARG A 11 -19.56 21.58 -13.49
N ILE A 12 -18.97 21.83 -14.66
CA ILE A 12 -18.51 20.74 -15.54
C ILE A 12 -17.39 19.95 -14.85
N ARG A 13 -16.46 20.64 -14.17
CA ARG A 13 -15.36 20.02 -13.44
C ARG A 13 -15.84 19.21 -12.24
N GLU A 14 -16.83 19.72 -11.51
CA GLU A 14 -17.47 18.99 -10.41
C GLU A 14 -18.15 17.71 -10.92
N LEU A 15 -18.94 17.79 -11.98
CA LEU A 15 -19.57 16.63 -12.61
C LEU A 15 -18.55 15.60 -13.09
N LEU A 16 -17.49 16.05 -13.76
CA LEU A 16 -16.40 15.18 -14.19
C LEU A 16 -15.75 14.47 -12.99
N THR A 17 -15.49 15.20 -11.91
CA THR A 17 -14.90 14.61 -10.69
C THR A 17 -15.82 13.55 -10.09
N ILE A 18 -17.14 13.78 -10.07
CA ILE A 18 -18.13 12.81 -9.58
C ILE A 18 -18.14 11.54 -10.43
N VAL A 19 -18.19 11.70 -11.76
CA VAL A 19 -18.20 10.56 -12.70
C VAL A 19 -16.92 9.75 -12.58
N LEU A 20 -15.78 10.44 -12.58
CA LEU A 20 -14.46 9.79 -12.53
C LEU A 20 -14.12 9.21 -11.16
N HIS A 21 -14.83 9.59 -10.09
CA HIS A 21 -14.57 9.06 -8.75
C HIS A 21 -14.83 7.54 -8.64
N SER A 22 -15.75 7.01 -9.45
CA SER A 22 -16.06 5.57 -9.49
C SER A 22 -15.26 4.80 -10.53
N GLU A 23 -14.49 5.48 -11.37
CA GLU A 23 -13.78 4.83 -12.47
C GLU A 23 -12.58 4.02 -11.95
N PRO A 24 -12.29 2.86 -12.56
CA PRO A 24 -11.10 2.11 -12.22
C PRO A 24 -9.84 2.90 -12.60
N ILE A 25 -8.74 2.59 -11.92
CA ILE A 25 -7.47 3.34 -12.07
C ILE A 25 -6.93 3.32 -13.51
N PRO A 26 -6.97 2.21 -14.29
CA PRO A 26 -6.59 2.21 -15.70
C PRO A 26 -7.29 3.28 -16.55
N GLU A 27 -8.59 3.47 -16.33
CA GLU A 27 -9.42 4.44 -17.05
C GLU A 27 -9.04 5.87 -16.66
N LEU A 28 -8.79 6.13 -15.37
CA LEU A 28 -8.24 7.40 -14.90
C LEU A 28 -6.88 7.72 -15.53
N ILE A 29 -6.03 6.71 -15.71
CA ILE A 29 -4.72 6.85 -16.34
C ILE A 29 -4.89 7.19 -17.82
N ASN A 30 -5.71 6.44 -18.54
CA ASN A 30 -6.00 6.68 -19.95
C ASN A 30 -6.52 8.11 -20.18
N LEU A 31 -7.43 8.57 -19.32
CA LEU A 31 -7.94 9.95 -19.37
C LEU A 31 -6.85 10.99 -19.08
N SER A 32 -5.93 10.70 -18.15
CA SER A 32 -4.81 11.60 -17.81
C SER A 32 -3.85 11.87 -18.98
N HIS A 33 -3.88 11.03 -20.02
CA HIS A 33 -3.09 11.20 -21.23
C HIS A 33 -3.76 12.09 -22.29
N VAL A 34 -5.07 12.34 -22.18
CA VAL A 34 -5.81 13.14 -23.18
C VAL A 34 -5.46 14.63 -23.08
N CYS A 35 -5.47 15.20 -21.88
CA CYS A 35 -5.15 16.62 -21.66
C CYS A 35 -4.65 16.89 -20.23
N SER A 36 -4.09 18.09 -20.00
CA SER A 36 -3.58 18.53 -18.70
C SER A 36 -4.67 18.62 -17.62
N GLU A 37 -5.89 19.00 -17.99
CA GLU A 37 -7.02 19.11 -17.07
C GLU A 37 -7.45 17.73 -16.53
N PHE A 38 -7.59 16.73 -17.40
CA PHE A 38 -7.86 15.35 -16.97
C PHE A 38 -6.72 14.78 -16.16
N ARG A 39 -5.46 15.12 -16.47
CA ARG A 39 -4.31 14.74 -15.64
C ARG A 39 -4.42 15.31 -14.22
N TYR A 40 -4.82 16.57 -14.08
CA TYR A 40 -5.03 17.17 -12.76
C TYR A 40 -6.17 16.46 -12.01
N THR A 41 -7.30 16.23 -12.69
CA THR A 41 -8.47 15.56 -12.12
C THR A 41 -8.16 14.13 -11.68
N ALA A 42 -7.45 13.34 -12.50
CA ALA A 42 -7.01 11.99 -12.13
C ALA A 42 -6.11 12.00 -10.89
N LYS A 43 -5.13 12.90 -10.82
CA LYS A 43 -4.27 13.07 -9.64
C LYS A 43 -5.05 13.44 -8.39
N TYR A 44 -6.04 14.32 -8.53
CA TYR A 44 -6.92 14.71 -7.43
C TYR A 44 -7.73 13.51 -6.91
N ILE A 45 -8.33 12.72 -7.80
CA ILE A 45 -9.11 11.53 -7.45
C ILE A 45 -8.23 10.49 -6.75
N ILE A 46 -7.04 10.19 -7.27
CA ILE A 46 -6.14 9.23 -6.64
C ILE A 46 -5.71 9.74 -5.24
N ARG A 47 -5.44 11.04 -5.09
CA ARG A 47 -5.16 11.63 -3.77
C ARG A 47 -6.32 11.44 -2.80
N MET A 48 -7.56 11.64 -3.25
CA MET A 48 -8.75 11.38 -2.45
C MET A 48 -8.85 9.91 -2.04
N HIS A 49 -8.51 8.97 -2.93
CA HIS A 49 -8.47 7.54 -2.60
C HIS A 49 -7.41 7.22 -1.54
N ILE A 50 -6.19 7.75 -1.69
CA ILE A 50 -5.11 7.59 -0.70
C ILE A 50 -5.56 8.13 0.67
N GLN A 51 -6.14 9.33 0.70
CA GLN A 51 -6.63 9.96 1.91
C GLN A 51 -7.75 9.15 2.58
N LYS A 52 -8.70 8.63 1.80
CA LYS A 52 -9.77 7.74 2.28
C LYS A 52 -9.21 6.46 2.90
N CYS A 53 -8.24 5.81 2.24
CA CYS A 53 -7.61 4.58 2.74
C CYS A 53 -6.71 4.82 3.97
N LEU A 54 -6.11 6.01 4.09
CA LEU A 54 -5.28 6.38 5.25
C LEU A 54 -6.08 6.90 6.44
N ALA A 55 -7.30 7.40 6.24
CA ALA A 55 -8.10 8.02 7.29
C ALA A 55 -8.28 7.17 8.57
N PRO A 56 -8.43 5.84 8.50
CA PRO A 56 -8.49 5.01 9.72
C PRO A 56 -7.18 5.01 10.53
N PHE A 57 -6.04 5.17 9.86
CA PHE A 57 -4.71 5.02 10.46
C PHE A 57 -4.05 6.34 10.82
N ILE A 58 -4.24 7.39 10.01
CA ILE A 58 -3.55 8.66 10.17
C ILE A 58 -4.58 9.78 10.25
N PRO A 59 -4.71 10.45 11.41
CA PRO A 59 -5.61 11.60 11.57
C PRO A 59 -5.37 12.68 10.51
N PRO A 60 -6.42 13.31 9.94
CA PRO A 60 -6.28 14.29 8.86
C PRO A 60 -5.33 15.47 9.16
N ASN A 61 -5.30 15.92 10.41
CA ASN A 61 -4.39 16.98 10.87
C ASN A 61 -2.90 16.57 10.85
N ARG A 62 -2.58 15.29 10.68
CA ARG A 62 -1.21 14.75 10.59
C ARG A 62 -0.76 14.44 9.17
N TRP A 63 -1.63 14.52 8.16
CA TRP A 63 -1.30 14.13 6.78
C TRP A 63 -0.09 14.86 6.21
N LYS A 64 0.03 16.18 6.43
CA LYS A 64 1.17 16.96 5.93
C LYS A 64 2.50 16.42 6.50
N SER A 65 2.57 16.20 7.81
CA SER A 65 3.76 15.65 8.47
C SER A 65 4.03 14.21 8.05
N PHE A 66 2.98 13.40 7.88
CA PHE A 66 3.09 12.02 7.41
C PHE A 66 3.70 11.93 6.00
N PHE A 67 3.18 12.68 5.02
CA PHE A 67 3.73 12.68 3.66
C PHE A 67 5.11 13.33 3.58
N HIS A 68 5.37 14.34 4.42
CA HIS A 68 6.72 14.88 4.56
C HIS A 68 7.70 13.82 5.08
N LEU A 69 7.32 13.06 6.10
CA LEU A 69 8.13 11.96 6.62
C LEU A 69 8.33 10.84 5.59
N LEU A 70 7.29 10.48 4.83
CA LEU A 70 7.38 9.54 3.72
C LEU A 70 8.43 9.99 2.69
N LYS A 71 8.48 11.29 2.38
CA LYS A 71 9.48 11.89 1.48
C LYS A 71 10.89 11.87 2.06
N THR A 72 11.08 12.37 3.28
CA THR A 72 12.42 12.54 3.88
C THR A 72 13.06 11.22 4.28
N SER A 73 12.27 10.25 4.72
CA SER A 73 12.75 8.90 5.04
C SER A 73 12.88 7.99 3.83
N ARG A 74 12.44 8.42 2.64
CA ARG A 74 12.36 7.60 1.40
C ARG A 74 11.58 6.30 1.62
N ALA A 75 10.53 6.36 2.43
CA ALA A 75 9.68 5.23 2.74
C ALA A 75 8.55 5.08 1.72
N ALA A 76 7.83 3.96 1.81
CA ALA A 76 6.63 3.70 1.03
C ALA A 76 5.52 3.06 1.87
N ILE A 77 4.28 3.33 1.51
CA ILE A 77 3.11 2.58 1.96
C ILE A 77 2.99 1.35 1.09
N ALA A 78 2.86 0.15 1.66
CA ALA A 78 2.77 -1.09 0.91
C ALA A 78 1.53 -1.92 1.32
N GLY A 79 1.32 -3.03 0.62
CA GLY A 79 0.31 -4.01 0.99
C GLY A 79 -1.11 -3.52 0.78
N SER A 80 -1.95 -3.74 1.79
CA SER A 80 -3.39 -3.56 1.75
C SER A 80 -3.86 -2.15 1.33
N VAL A 81 -3.27 -1.10 1.92
CA VAL A 81 -3.60 0.29 1.59
C VAL A 81 -3.28 0.63 0.13
N ALA A 82 -2.09 0.25 -0.35
CA ALA A 82 -1.70 0.50 -1.73
C ALA A 82 -2.61 -0.24 -2.73
N LEU A 83 -3.00 -1.48 -2.40
CA LEU A 83 -3.93 -2.26 -3.19
C LEU A 83 -5.34 -1.63 -3.21
N ALA A 84 -5.85 -1.15 -2.06
CA ALA A 84 -7.16 -0.49 -1.99
C ALA A 84 -7.21 0.77 -2.86
N VAL A 85 -6.13 1.55 -2.89
CA VAL A 85 -6.02 2.74 -3.75
C VAL A 85 -6.10 2.36 -5.23
N LEU A 86 -5.50 1.23 -5.61
CA LEU A 86 -5.50 0.72 -6.98
C LEU A 86 -6.84 0.07 -7.40
N SER A 87 -7.63 -0.38 -6.43
CA SER A 87 -8.90 -1.06 -6.63
C SER A 87 -10.02 -0.35 -5.89
N PRO A 88 -10.43 0.87 -6.33
CA PRO A 88 -11.41 1.69 -5.63
C PRO A 88 -12.84 1.15 -5.83
N ASP A 89 -13.13 -0.04 -5.31
CA ASP A 89 -14.50 -0.50 -5.14
C ASP A 89 -14.96 -0.15 -3.71
N PRO A 90 -15.81 0.88 -3.55
CA PRO A 90 -16.24 1.35 -2.24
C PRO A 90 -17.10 0.34 -1.48
N ARG A 91 -17.58 -0.73 -2.14
CA ARG A 91 -18.50 -1.70 -1.54
C ARG A 91 -17.80 -2.91 -0.96
N GLN A 92 -16.54 -3.16 -1.33
CA GLN A 92 -15.98 -4.51 -1.16
C GLN A 92 -15.00 -4.61 0.00
N TRP A 93 -14.22 -3.57 0.32
CA TRP A 93 -13.15 -3.76 1.30
C TRP A 93 -12.50 -2.46 1.80
N LEU A 94 -12.07 -2.47 3.07
CA LEU A 94 -11.20 -1.44 3.66
C LEU A 94 -9.90 -2.12 4.15
N PRO A 95 -8.74 -1.45 4.06
CA PRO A 95 -7.51 -1.98 4.62
C PRO A 95 -7.64 -2.19 6.14
N ASP A 96 -7.17 -3.32 6.65
CA ASP A 96 -7.19 -3.65 8.08
C ASP A 96 -5.93 -3.18 8.83
N ASN A 97 -4.87 -2.87 8.08
CA ASN A 97 -3.60 -2.35 8.60
C ASN A 97 -2.95 -1.40 7.60
N LEU A 98 -2.01 -0.59 8.09
CA LEU A 98 -1.13 0.26 7.29
C LEU A 98 0.30 -0.27 7.36
N ASN A 99 0.83 -0.75 6.24
CA ASN A 99 2.22 -1.21 6.17
C ASN A 99 3.11 -0.10 5.59
N ILE A 100 4.18 0.24 6.29
CA ILE A 100 5.14 1.29 5.92
C ILE A 100 6.51 0.63 5.80
N VAL A 101 7.07 0.60 4.60
CA VAL A 101 8.40 0.06 4.34
C VAL A 101 9.41 1.21 4.33
N VAL A 102 10.47 1.08 5.13
CA VAL A 102 11.47 2.13 5.34
C VAL A 102 12.88 1.60 5.01
N PRO A 103 13.81 2.44 4.52
CA PRO A 103 15.22 2.05 4.40
C PRO A 103 15.88 1.72 5.74
N LEU A 104 16.99 1.00 5.70
CA LEU A 104 17.83 0.71 6.87
C LEU A 104 18.21 1.99 7.64
N GLY A 105 17.97 2.00 8.95
CA GLY A 105 18.27 3.08 9.88
C GLY A 105 17.23 4.20 9.93
N ARG A 106 16.01 3.96 9.41
CA ARG A 106 14.94 4.97 9.34
C ARG A 106 13.72 4.67 10.21
N SER A 107 13.62 3.46 10.78
CA SER A 107 12.52 3.04 11.66
C SER A 107 12.27 4.00 12.83
N ASN A 108 13.32 4.45 13.51
CA ASN A 108 13.22 5.35 14.68
C ASN A 108 12.42 6.63 14.40
N GLN A 109 12.57 7.23 13.22
CA GLN A 109 11.85 8.46 12.85
C GLN A 109 10.33 8.21 12.78
N TRP A 110 9.95 7.03 12.31
CA TRP A 110 8.56 6.59 12.23
C TRP A 110 7.99 6.26 13.61
N SER A 111 8.75 5.56 14.46
CA SER A 111 8.33 5.31 15.85
C SER A 111 8.06 6.62 16.60
N HIS A 112 8.94 7.62 16.49
CA HIS A 112 8.69 8.94 17.07
C HIS A 112 7.43 9.62 16.53
N PHE A 113 7.20 9.55 15.21
CA PHE A 113 5.99 10.10 14.60
C PHE A 113 4.71 9.42 15.12
N LEU A 114 4.71 8.09 15.22
CA LEU A 114 3.57 7.30 15.69
C LEU A 114 3.31 7.54 17.19
N LEU A 115 4.35 7.57 18.03
CA LEU A 115 4.24 7.92 19.45
C LEU A 115 3.64 9.33 19.63
N ALA A 116 4.09 10.31 18.85
CA ALA A 116 3.52 11.66 18.86
C ALA A 116 2.06 11.70 18.38
N ALA A 117 1.63 10.71 17.61
CA ALA A 117 0.26 10.49 17.19
C ALA A 117 -0.55 9.62 18.17
N LYS A 118 0.00 9.26 19.34
CA LYS A 118 -0.62 8.44 20.41
C LYS A 118 -0.75 6.94 20.10
N PHE A 119 -0.03 6.45 19.09
CA PHE A 119 0.12 5.02 18.90
C PHE A 119 0.98 4.42 20.02
N ILE A 120 0.62 3.20 20.43
CA ILE A 120 1.39 2.42 21.40
C ILE A 120 2.24 1.41 20.62
N GLU A 121 3.55 1.42 20.87
CA GLU A 121 4.44 0.40 20.32
C GLU A 121 4.19 -0.95 20.99
N LEU A 122 3.93 -1.98 20.19
CA LEU A 122 3.82 -3.35 20.66
C LEU A 122 5.22 -3.97 20.74
N PRO A 123 5.47 -4.88 21.70
CA PRO A 123 6.74 -5.59 21.79
C PRO A 123 7.11 -6.19 20.44
N THR A 124 8.32 -5.89 19.97
CA THR A 124 8.80 -6.38 18.69
C THR A 124 9.04 -7.88 18.77
N HIS A 125 8.60 -8.57 17.72
CA HIS A 125 8.99 -9.93 17.48
C HIS A 125 10.37 -9.94 16.85
N ASP A 126 11.36 -10.46 17.59
CA ASP A 126 12.60 -10.82 16.93
C ASP A 126 12.36 -12.09 16.11
N ILE A 127 12.10 -11.88 14.82
CA ILE A 127 11.81 -12.94 13.84
C ILE A 127 13.03 -13.87 13.72
N THR A 128 14.24 -13.38 14.00
CA THR A 128 15.47 -14.18 13.87
C THR A 128 15.62 -15.22 14.99
N SER A 129 15.09 -14.96 16.19
CA SER A 129 15.23 -15.87 17.34
C SER A 129 13.99 -16.72 17.60
N GLY A 130 12.86 -16.45 16.95
CA GLY A 130 11.58 -17.13 17.21
C GLY A 130 11.10 -16.96 18.66
N LYS A 131 11.71 -16.06 19.45
CA LYS A 131 11.42 -15.86 20.87
C LYS A 131 10.69 -14.54 21.09
N PHE A 132 9.61 -14.60 21.85
CA PHE A 132 8.91 -13.43 22.35
C PHE A 132 9.73 -12.80 23.48
N SER A 133 10.09 -11.54 23.36
CA SER A 133 10.56 -10.74 24.50
C SER A 133 9.52 -9.66 24.79
N ILE A 134 8.64 -9.93 25.75
CA ILE A 134 7.69 -8.94 26.25
C ILE A 134 8.45 -8.02 27.19
N VAL A 135 8.77 -6.80 26.75
CA VAL A 135 9.29 -5.76 27.63
C VAL A 135 8.12 -4.87 28.08
N ASN A 136 7.72 -5.09 29.34
CA ASN A 136 6.83 -4.29 30.22
C ASN A 136 5.30 -4.22 29.99
N THR A 137 4.65 -5.05 30.82
CA THR A 137 3.47 -4.86 31.68
C THR A 137 2.79 -3.48 31.76
N HIS A 138 1.64 -3.32 31.08
CA HIS A 138 0.36 -2.78 31.61
C HIS A 138 -0.64 -2.61 30.45
N ILE A 139 -0.91 -3.70 29.72
CA ILE A 139 -1.77 -3.66 28.54
C ILE A 139 -3.13 -4.29 28.88
N ASN A 140 -4.19 -3.47 28.77
CA ASN A 140 -5.58 -3.81 29.04
C ASN A 140 -6.09 -5.04 28.27
N ALA A 141 -7.08 -5.72 28.84
CA ALA A 141 -7.71 -6.94 28.32
C ALA A 141 -8.22 -6.85 26.86
N SER A 142 -8.37 -5.64 26.31
CA SER A 142 -8.73 -5.37 24.91
C SER A 142 -7.72 -5.92 23.89
N ILE A 143 -6.45 -6.12 24.26
CA ILE A 143 -5.41 -6.68 23.37
C ILE A 143 -5.48 -8.22 23.29
N ARG A 144 -6.27 -8.89 24.15
CA ARG A 144 -6.39 -10.37 24.13
C ARG A 144 -7.07 -10.95 22.88
N ARG A 145 -7.66 -10.11 22.02
CA ARG A 145 -8.19 -10.54 20.70
C ARG A 145 -7.19 -10.33 19.57
N PHE A 146 -6.00 -9.83 19.85
CA PHE A 146 -4.96 -9.63 18.86
C PHE A 146 -4.34 -10.98 18.52
N LYS A 147 -4.86 -11.63 17.46
CA LYS A 147 -4.07 -12.63 16.75
C LYS A 147 -2.99 -11.81 16.05
N ALA A 148 -1.74 -11.91 16.50
CA ALA A 148 -0.63 -11.28 15.80
C ALA A 148 -0.79 -11.59 14.30
N PRO A 149 -0.67 -10.60 13.40
CA PRO A 149 -0.73 -10.88 11.97
C PRO A 149 0.24 -12.02 11.72
N GLU A 150 -0.30 -13.16 11.27
CA GLU A 150 0.44 -14.42 11.15
C GLU A 150 1.77 -14.09 10.48
N THR A 151 2.84 -14.42 11.20
CA THR A 151 4.22 -14.02 10.97
C THR A 151 4.48 -13.83 9.48
N ILE A 152 4.64 -12.57 9.03
CA ILE A 152 5.04 -12.32 7.64
C ILE A 152 6.46 -12.87 7.53
N TYR A 153 6.57 -14.10 7.05
CA TYR A 153 7.83 -14.80 6.89
C TYR A 153 8.55 -14.21 5.68
N CYS A 154 9.23 -13.09 5.93
CA CYS A 154 10.16 -12.46 5.01
C CYS A 154 11.53 -13.14 5.13
N ASP A 155 11.62 -14.40 4.73
CA ASP A 155 12.89 -15.13 4.69
C ASP A 155 13.58 -14.88 3.34
N PRO A 156 14.84 -14.37 3.25
CA PRO A 156 15.80 -13.95 4.27
C PRO A 156 15.96 -12.41 4.31
N CYS A 157 14.88 -11.65 4.15
CA CYS A 157 14.96 -10.20 4.26
C CYS A 157 14.98 -9.87 5.76
N HIS A 158 16.18 -9.63 6.31
CA HIS A 158 16.39 -9.13 7.68
C HIS A 158 15.64 -7.80 7.90
N ALA A 159 14.34 -7.89 8.12
CA ALA A 159 13.47 -6.76 8.28
C ALA A 159 13.06 -6.64 9.74
N HIS A 160 13.30 -5.47 10.33
CA HIS A 160 12.80 -5.17 11.66
C HIS A 160 11.36 -4.71 11.55
N MET A 161 10.47 -5.43 12.24
CA MET A 161 9.05 -5.14 12.24
C MET A 161 8.65 -4.45 13.55
N HIS A 162 8.20 -3.21 13.46
CA HIS A 162 7.56 -2.50 14.58
C HIS A 162 6.06 -2.44 14.33
N THR A 163 5.27 -2.87 15.31
CA THR A 163 3.81 -2.75 15.23
C THR A 163 3.36 -1.70 16.22
N SER A 164 2.48 -0.81 15.79
CA SER A 164 1.85 0.16 16.69
C SER A 164 0.33 0.12 16.53
N PHE A 165 -0.37 0.43 17.63
CA PHE A 165 -1.81 0.28 17.73
C PHE A 165 -2.48 1.52 18.33
N GLU A 166 -3.58 1.96 17.72
CA GLU A 166 -4.48 2.99 18.26
C GLU A 166 -5.93 2.74 17.77
N ASN A 167 -6.92 2.76 18.69
CA ASN A 167 -8.36 2.63 18.37
C ASN A 167 -8.74 1.40 17.50
N GLY A 168 -8.00 0.30 17.58
CA GLY A 168 -8.25 -0.88 16.73
C GLY A 168 -7.41 -0.90 15.45
N ASN A 169 -6.78 0.21 15.07
CA ASN A 169 -6.02 0.34 13.84
C ASN A 169 -4.55 -0.02 14.05
N ILE A 170 -4.01 -0.79 13.12
CA ILE A 170 -2.65 -1.33 13.18
C ILE A 170 -1.77 -0.63 12.16
N VAL A 171 -0.63 -0.12 12.60
CA VAL A 171 0.45 0.37 11.71
C VAL A 171 1.65 -0.53 11.88
N VAL A 172 2.17 -1.06 10.78
CA VAL A 172 3.35 -1.92 10.74
C VAL A 172 4.46 -1.17 10.01
N ILE A 173 5.59 -0.96 10.69
CA ILE A 173 6.81 -0.45 10.09
C ILE A 173 7.70 -1.65 9.77
N ILE A 174 8.13 -1.76 8.51
CA ILE A 174 9.01 -2.79 8.00
C ILE A 174 10.31 -2.09 7.58
N GLU A 175 11.36 -2.23 8.36
CA GLU A 175 12.67 -1.71 7.99
C GLU A 175 13.39 -2.67 7.06
N SER A 176 13.91 -2.17 5.95
CA SER A 176 14.71 -2.96 5.02
C SER A 176 16.10 -3.23 5.60
N ALA A 177 16.64 -4.41 5.30
CA ALA A 177 18.05 -4.75 5.54
C ALA A 177 19.02 -3.88 4.72
N GLN A 178 18.51 -3.13 3.74
CA GLN A 178 19.30 -2.31 2.81
C GLN A 178 18.76 -0.89 2.77
N GLN A 179 19.49 -0.01 2.08
CA GLN A 179 19.01 1.36 1.81
C GLN A 179 17.83 1.41 0.82
N SER A 180 17.49 0.29 0.18
CA SER A 180 16.35 0.18 -0.74
C SER A 180 15.11 -0.39 -0.03
N ILE A 181 13.96 0.25 -0.24
CA ILE A 181 12.65 -0.26 0.21
C ILE A 181 12.10 -1.39 -0.67
N LEU A 182 12.70 -1.64 -1.84
CA LEU A 182 12.14 -2.58 -2.81
C LEU A 182 12.26 -4.03 -2.36
N LEU A 183 13.34 -4.39 -1.64
CA LEU A 183 13.57 -5.77 -1.24
C LEU A 183 12.44 -6.32 -0.35
N PRO A 184 12.01 -5.67 0.75
CA PRO A 184 10.86 -6.15 1.53
C PRO A 184 9.54 -6.17 0.74
N ILE A 185 9.33 -5.20 -0.17
CA ILE A 185 8.09 -5.11 -0.96
C ILE A 185 7.99 -6.26 -1.96
N LEU A 186 9.06 -6.49 -2.73
CA LEU A 186 9.10 -7.50 -3.78
C LEU A 186 9.30 -8.93 -3.23
N SER A 187 9.74 -9.08 -1.98
CA SER A 187 9.81 -10.38 -1.28
C SER A 187 8.48 -10.79 -0.67
N SER A 188 7.42 -9.98 -0.84
CA SER A 188 6.10 -10.33 -0.35
C SER A 188 5.60 -11.66 -0.92
N PRO A 189 4.92 -12.50 -0.12
CA PRO A 189 4.45 -13.80 -0.58
C PRO A 189 3.33 -13.70 -1.62
N THR A 190 2.76 -12.52 -1.87
CA THR A 190 1.68 -12.34 -2.84
C THR A 190 1.91 -11.11 -3.72
N THR A 191 1.66 -11.21 -5.03
CA THR A 191 1.81 -10.07 -5.94
C THR A 191 0.84 -8.91 -5.64
N ALA A 192 -0.29 -9.20 -4.98
CA ALA A 192 -1.25 -8.18 -4.54
C ALA A 192 -0.66 -7.22 -3.49
N GLN A 193 0.31 -7.69 -2.69
CA GLN A 193 0.97 -6.91 -1.65
C GLN A 193 2.21 -6.17 -2.15
N MET A 194 2.69 -6.47 -3.37
CA MET A 194 3.84 -5.81 -3.99
C MET A 194 3.52 -4.41 -4.55
N ASN A 195 2.27 -3.98 -4.45
CA ASN A 195 1.87 -2.60 -4.76
C ASN A 195 2.36 -1.65 -3.66
N PHE A 196 2.83 -0.47 -4.04
CA PHE A 196 3.29 0.50 -3.05
C PHE A 196 3.13 1.95 -3.51
N ILE A 197 3.08 2.86 -2.53
CA ILE A 197 2.92 4.31 -2.72
C ILE A 197 4.08 5.01 -2.04
N THR A 198 4.85 5.79 -2.78
CA THR A 198 5.83 6.72 -2.21
C THR A 198 5.20 8.09 -2.02
N HIS A 199 5.97 9.06 -1.52
CA HIS A 199 5.49 10.43 -1.34
C HIS A 199 4.95 11.10 -2.62
N ASN A 200 5.30 10.62 -3.81
CA ASN A 200 4.93 11.25 -5.09
C ASN A 200 4.54 10.27 -6.20
N GLN A 201 4.54 8.96 -5.94
CA GLN A 201 4.32 7.94 -6.98
C GLN A 201 3.50 6.77 -6.42
N LEU A 202 2.77 6.11 -7.32
CA LEU A 202 2.06 4.86 -7.08
C LEU A 202 2.67 3.81 -7.99
N PHE A 203 3.07 2.68 -7.43
CA PHE A 203 3.72 1.60 -8.14
C PHE A 203 2.86 0.35 -8.09
N CYS A 204 2.60 -0.20 -9.27
CA CYS A 204 1.88 -1.45 -9.45
C CYS A 204 2.71 -2.35 -10.37
N PRO A 205 3.55 -3.25 -9.82
CA PRO A 205 4.41 -4.10 -10.65
C PRO A 205 3.62 -5.10 -11.51
N TYR A 206 2.39 -5.41 -11.11
CA TYR A 206 1.51 -6.37 -11.79
C TYR A 206 0.14 -5.73 -12.09
N PRO A 207 0.06 -4.75 -13.01
CA PRO A 207 -1.17 -4.00 -13.27
C PRO A 207 -2.28 -4.90 -13.79
N THR A 208 -1.98 -5.80 -14.74
CA THR A 208 -2.96 -6.73 -15.31
C THR A 208 -3.55 -7.67 -14.26
N LEU A 209 -2.74 -8.15 -13.32
CA LEU A 209 -3.22 -9.00 -12.23
C LEU A 209 -4.07 -8.19 -11.25
N THR A 210 -3.57 -7.04 -10.80
CA THR A 210 -4.28 -6.15 -9.86
C THR A 210 -5.66 -5.74 -10.39
N VAL A 211 -5.73 -5.29 -11.64
CA VAL A 211 -7.00 -4.85 -12.28
C VAL A 211 -7.99 -6.01 -12.41
N LYS A 212 -7.50 -7.21 -12.76
CA LYS A 212 -8.33 -8.42 -12.84
C LYS A 212 -8.68 -9.01 -11.47
N LYS A 213 -8.26 -8.37 -10.37
CA LYS A 213 -8.37 -8.91 -9.03
C LYS A 213 -7.76 -10.33 -8.95
N LEU A 214 -6.57 -10.50 -9.49
CA LEU A 214 -5.80 -11.75 -9.46
C LEU A 214 -4.51 -11.54 -8.69
N ALA A 215 -4.06 -12.59 -7.99
CA ALA A 215 -2.78 -12.60 -7.30
C ALA A 215 -2.06 -13.92 -7.56
N LEU A 216 -0.74 -13.83 -7.75
CA LEU A 216 0.15 -14.97 -7.66
C LEU A 216 0.70 -15.01 -6.23
N CYS A 217 0.67 -16.18 -5.62
CA CYS A 217 1.33 -16.41 -4.35
C CYS A 217 2.64 -17.16 -4.61
N SER A 218 3.73 -16.71 -3.98
CA SER A 218 4.91 -17.55 -3.85
C SER A 218 4.53 -18.77 -3.01
N TYR A 219 4.74 -19.97 -3.56
CA TYR A 219 4.57 -21.19 -2.79
C TYR A 219 5.74 -21.29 -1.80
N GLN A 220 5.52 -20.92 -0.53
CA GLN A 220 6.48 -21.10 0.56
C GLN A 220 6.28 -22.46 1.27
N GLY A 221 5.60 -23.41 0.64
CA GLY A 221 5.48 -24.76 1.19
C GLY A 221 6.77 -25.54 0.94
N ASN A 222 7.35 -26.11 1.99
CA ASN A 222 8.09 -27.35 1.80
C ASN A 222 7.08 -28.35 1.20
N PRO A 223 7.33 -28.93 0.00
CA PRO A 223 6.38 -29.81 -0.66
C PRO A 223 6.00 -31.05 0.20
N ASN A 224 6.83 -31.36 1.20
CA ASN A 224 6.60 -32.45 2.15
C ASN A 224 5.89 -32.01 3.45
N TYR A 225 5.66 -30.72 3.66
CA TYR A 225 5.01 -30.21 4.86
C TYR A 225 3.48 -30.18 4.65
N GLN A 226 2.83 -31.27 5.06
CA GLN A 226 1.38 -31.32 5.18
C GLN A 226 0.95 -30.43 6.36
N SER A 227 0.73 -29.15 6.08
CA SER A 227 0.15 -28.23 7.06
C SER A 227 -1.24 -28.72 7.47
N THR A 228 -1.37 -29.27 8.66
CA THR A 228 -2.65 -29.52 9.36
C THR A 228 -3.30 -28.22 9.81
N ILE A 229 -2.56 -27.11 9.80
CA ILE A 229 -3.10 -25.78 10.03
C ILE A 229 -3.96 -25.45 8.80
N PRO A 230 -5.25 -25.13 8.98
CA PRO A 230 -6.14 -24.77 7.88
C PRO A 230 -5.44 -23.69 7.07
N LYS A 231 -5.33 -23.93 5.76
CA LYS A 231 -4.80 -23.02 4.74
C LYS A 231 -5.05 -21.59 5.21
N LEU A 232 -3.98 -20.80 5.37
CA LEU A 232 -4.02 -19.38 5.72
C LEU A 232 -5.36 -18.79 5.29
N PRO A 233 -6.08 -18.01 6.13
CA PRO A 233 -7.18 -17.18 5.65
C PRO A 233 -6.57 -16.15 4.69
N THR A 234 -6.29 -16.66 3.51
CA THR A 234 -5.59 -16.05 2.41
C THR A 234 -6.59 -15.05 1.86
N TYR A 235 -6.08 -13.98 1.28
CA TYR A 235 -6.77 -12.95 0.50
C TYR A 235 -8.03 -13.38 -0.29
N ARG A 236 -8.20 -14.68 -0.56
CA ARG A 236 -9.41 -15.40 -0.96
C ARG A 236 -10.73 -14.90 -0.35
N GLN A 237 -10.74 -14.37 0.88
CA GLN A 237 -11.95 -13.84 1.52
C GLN A 237 -12.14 -12.32 1.40
N PHE A 238 -11.09 -11.56 1.06
CA PHE A 238 -11.11 -10.09 1.23
C PHE A 238 -11.45 -9.30 -0.04
N LEU A 239 -11.26 -9.86 -1.23
CA LEU A 239 -11.42 -9.09 -2.48
C LEU A 239 -11.98 -9.87 -3.69
N ASN A 240 -12.55 -11.07 -3.48
CA ASN A 240 -12.83 -12.02 -4.56
C ASN A 240 -11.60 -12.32 -5.45
N PHE A 241 -10.38 -12.18 -4.92
CA PHE A 241 -9.19 -12.45 -5.72
C PHE A 241 -9.09 -13.94 -6.02
N GLU A 242 -9.04 -14.30 -7.30
CA GLU A 242 -8.73 -15.68 -7.67
C GLU A 242 -7.23 -15.91 -7.53
N LEU A 243 -6.87 -16.80 -6.59
CA LEU A 243 -5.51 -17.27 -6.44
C LEU A 243 -5.22 -18.28 -7.54
N LYS A 244 -4.24 -17.95 -8.39
CA LYS A 244 -3.69 -18.91 -9.36
C LYS A 244 -2.37 -19.45 -8.81
N ASN A 245 -2.29 -20.77 -8.65
CA ASN A 245 -1.04 -21.43 -8.27
C ASN A 245 -0.06 -21.36 -9.44
N MET A 246 1.18 -20.92 -9.20
CA MET A 246 2.22 -20.87 -10.24
C MET A 246 2.49 -22.23 -10.89
N HIS A 247 2.36 -23.33 -10.13
CA HIS A 247 2.51 -24.69 -10.66
C HIS A 247 1.53 -25.03 -11.80
N LEU A 248 0.36 -24.37 -11.88
CA LEU A 248 -0.61 -24.56 -12.96
C LEU A 248 -0.34 -23.71 -14.20
N LEU A 249 0.47 -22.65 -14.07
CA LEU A 249 0.78 -21.73 -15.17
C LEU A 249 2.11 -22.04 -15.87
N LEU A 250 3.02 -22.75 -15.20
CA LEU A 250 4.33 -23.14 -15.74
C LEU A 250 4.33 -24.54 -16.40
N GLY A 251 3.22 -24.94 -17.02
CA GLY A 251 3.22 -26.12 -17.88
C GLY A 251 4.25 -25.97 -19.01
N ASN A 252 5.34 -26.74 -18.95
CA ASN A 252 6.38 -26.91 -19.97
C ASN A 252 6.81 -25.62 -20.74
N ALA A 253 7.11 -24.53 -20.04
CA ALA A 253 7.56 -23.30 -20.67
C ALA A 253 9.10 -23.16 -20.64
N SER A 254 9.75 -23.47 -21.76
CA SER A 254 11.17 -23.24 -22.02
C SER A 254 11.53 -21.77 -22.34
N THR A 255 10.62 -20.81 -22.12
CA THR A 255 10.86 -19.39 -22.42
C THR A 255 10.36 -18.45 -21.31
N VAL A 256 10.96 -18.57 -20.12
CA VAL A 256 10.78 -17.61 -19.02
C VAL A 256 11.26 -16.19 -19.41
N SER A 257 12.09 -16.08 -20.45
CA SER A 257 12.62 -14.80 -20.97
C SER A 257 11.54 -13.88 -21.58
N GLU A 258 10.52 -14.42 -22.25
CA GLU A 258 9.48 -13.60 -22.91
C GLU A 258 8.46 -13.04 -21.90
N ALA A 259 8.26 -13.72 -20.76
CA ALA A 259 7.40 -13.21 -19.70
C ALA A 259 8.03 -12.02 -18.96
N LEU A 260 9.37 -11.93 -18.93
CA LEU A 260 10.14 -10.86 -18.28
C LEU A 260 10.39 -9.65 -19.19
N GLU A 261 10.28 -9.77 -20.52
CA GLU A 261 10.33 -8.59 -21.40
C GLU A 261 8.98 -7.84 -21.49
N TYR A 262 7.87 -8.46 -21.08
CA TYR A 262 6.59 -7.78 -20.84
C TYR A 262 6.55 -6.94 -19.55
N PHE A 263 7.66 -6.87 -18.80
CA PHE A 263 7.75 -6.28 -17.45
C PHE A 263 8.22 -4.81 -17.39
N ILE A 264 8.15 -4.07 -18.49
CA ILE A 264 8.39 -2.62 -18.43
C ILE A 264 7.12 -1.94 -17.90
N GLY A 265 7.18 -1.66 -16.60
CA GLY A 265 6.08 -1.18 -15.78
C GLY A 265 5.36 0.05 -16.34
N LEU A 266 4.07 0.09 -16.09
CA LEU A 266 3.29 1.31 -16.17
C LEU A 266 3.91 2.30 -15.16
N PHE A 267 4.76 3.21 -15.64
CA PHE A 267 5.25 4.34 -14.85
C PHE A 267 4.07 5.26 -14.60
N LEU A 268 3.33 4.98 -13.53
CA LEU A 268 2.33 5.88 -13.01
C LEU A 268 3.07 7.15 -12.53
N THR A 269 2.86 8.21 -13.31
CA THR A 269 3.30 9.61 -13.22
C THR A 269 3.93 10.11 -11.90
N ARG A 270 4.77 11.17 -11.96
CA ARG A 270 4.99 12.08 -10.80
C ARG A 270 3.62 12.63 -10.38
N ALA A 271 2.98 11.99 -9.41
CA ALA A 271 1.54 12.04 -9.27
C ALA A 271 1.04 13.11 -8.29
N TRP A 272 1.87 13.62 -7.37
CA TRP A 272 1.38 14.61 -6.40
C TRP A 272 2.53 15.33 -5.69
N ASP A 273 2.44 16.67 -5.63
CA ASP A 273 3.19 17.48 -4.68
C ASP A 273 2.20 18.00 -3.62
N PHE A 274 2.35 17.57 -2.37
CA PHE A 274 1.44 17.94 -1.27
C PHE A 274 1.58 19.40 -0.84
N ASN A 275 2.58 20.12 -1.36
CA ASN A 275 2.91 21.47 -0.91
C ASN A 275 2.03 22.59 -1.48
N GLY A 276 1.07 22.32 -2.38
CA GLY A 276 0.09 23.32 -2.81
C GLY A 276 0.69 24.57 -3.49
N ALA A 277 1.98 24.58 -3.79
CA ALA A 277 2.59 25.62 -4.60
C ALA A 277 2.29 25.30 -6.06
N SER A 278 1.29 25.97 -6.64
CA SER A 278 1.11 26.06 -8.08
C SER A 278 2.34 26.69 -8.70
N VAL A 279 3.33 25.88 -9.06
CA VAL A 279 4.30 26.26 -10.07
C VAL A 279 3.61 25.97 -11.40
N MET A 280 3.05 27.03 -12.02
CA MET A 280 2.75 27.00 -13.45
C MET A 280 4.09 26.79 -14.17
N LEU A 281 4.29 25.57 -14.69
CA LEU A 281 5.23 25.35 -15.78
C LEU A 281 4.44 25.49 -17.07
N ALA A 282 4.87 26.44 -17.90
CA ALA A 282 4.46 26.61 -19.29
C ALA A 282 4.79 25.36 -20.12
#